data_AF-D4F5I3-F1
#
_entry.id   AF-D4F5I3-F1
#
_cell.length_a   1.000
_cell.length_b   1.000
_cell.length_c   1.000
_cell.angle_alpha   90.00
_cell.angle_beta   90.00
_cell.angle_gamma   90.00
#
_symmetry.space_group_name_H-M   'P 1'
#
loop_
_entity.id
_entity.type
_entity.pdbx_description
1 polymer ?
#
loop_
_entity_poly.entity_id
_entity_poly.type
_entity_poly.pdbx_seq_one_letter_code
_entity_poly.pdbx_strand_id
1 'polypeptide(L)'
;MPLFGMVTRDSGATERISHSSRLGQLALQVLSTQVSDETNILRLIELVNHQGLPEIEIQLPYALEESQLHAIAAQSTIPVRIELHGERLLIALE
;
A
#
# COMPACT_ATOMS: atom_id res chain seq x y z
N MET A 1 3.38 27.46 30.66
CA MET A 1 2.19 26.98 29.93
C MET A 1 1.70 28.09 29.01
N PRO A 2 1.28 27.75 27.78
CA PRO A 2 0.01 28.31 27.31
C PRO A 2 -0.93 27.25 26.73
N LEU A 3 -2.23 27.51 26.97
CA LEU A 3 -3.39 26.84 26.42
C LEU A 3 -3.81 27.61 25.17
N PHE A 4 -3.92 26.95 24.02
CA PHE A 4 -4.58 27.52 22.83
C PHE A 4 -5.71 26.58 22.43
N GLY A 5 -6.93 27.03 22.67
CA GLY A 5 -8.13 26.37 22.15
C GLY A 5 -8.36 26.76 20.70
N MET A 6 -8.71 25.78 19.86
CA MET A 6 -9.57 26.04 18.71
C MET A 6 -10.44 24.82 18.40
N VAL A 7 -11.71 25.01 18.74
CA VAL A 7 -12.98 24.55 18.15
C VAL A 7 -12.95 23.35 17.19
N THR A 8 -13.68 22.32 17.59
CA THR A 8 -14.09 21.16 16.79
C THR A 8 -14.87 21.58 15.54
N ARG A 9 -14.39 21.15 14.37
CA ARG A 9 -15.16 20.91 13.14
C ARG A 9 -14.24 20.21 12.13
N ASP A 10 -14.34 18.89 12.07
CA ASP A 10 -14.69 18.14 10.84
C ASP A 10 -14.59 16.64 11.14
N SER A 11 -15.73 15.97 11.28
CA SER A 11 -15.83 14.56 11.66
C SER A 11 -15.59 13.59 10.49
N GLY A 12 -14.88 13.99 9.42
CA GLY A 12 -14.63 13.15 8.24
C GLY A 12 -13.17 12.79 7.96
N ALA A 13 -12.20 13.48 8.58
CA ALA A 13 -10.78 13.33 8.23
C ALA A 13 -9.99 12.33 9.08
N THR A 14 -10.48 11.99 10.28
CA THR A 14 -9.75 11.11 11.22
C THR A 14 -9.73 9.64 10.76
N GLU A 15 -10.76 9.16 10.05
CA GLU A 15 -10.78 7.77 9.57
C GLU A 15 -9.73 7.52 8.48
N ARG A 16 -9.51 8.49 7.57
CA ARG A 16 -8.51 8.34 6.50
C ARG A 16 -7.08 8.26 7.04
N ILE A 17 -6.75 9.07 8.06
CA ILE A 17 -5.43 9.03 8.71
C ILE A 17 -5.23 7.69 9.46
N SER A 18 -6.30 7.17 10.08
CA SER A 18 -6.28 5.86 10.74
C SER A 18 -6.10 4.71 9.74
N HIS A 19 -6.75 4.76 8.57
CA HIS A 19 -6.61 3.74 7.53
C HIS A 19 -5.22 3.73 6.88
N SER A 20 -4.66 4.89 6.51
CA SER A 20 -3.29 4.96 5.98
C SER A 20 -2.25 4.50 7.00
N SER A 21 -2.41 4.84 8.28
CA SER A 21 -1.50 4.37 9.34
C SER A 21 -1.60 2.85 9.56
N ARG A 22 -2.81 2.29 9.48
CA ARG A 22 -3.05 0.85 9.60
C ARG A 22 -2.51 0.08 8.39
N LEU A 23 -2.67 0.62 7.18
CA LEU A 23 -2.08 0.09 5.96
C LEU A 23 -0.55 0.07 6.04
N GLY A 24 0.07 1.17 6.51
CA GLY A 24 1.52 1.23 6.69
C GLY A 24 2.05 0.16 7.65
N GLN A 25 1.35 -0.08 8.76
CA GLN A 25 1.73 -1.15 9.70
C GLN A 25 1.55 -2.56 9.11
N LEU A 26 0.45 -2.80 8.37
CA LEU A 26 0.19 -4.08 7.71
C LEU A 26 1.21 -4.33 6.59
N ALA A 27 1.55 -3.30 5.83
CA ALA A 27 2.56 -3.36 4.78
C ALA A 27 3.95 -3.67 5.35
N LEU A 28 4.35 -3.01 6.45
CA LEU A 28 5.60 -3.32 7.15
C LEU A 28 5.63 -4.74 7.69
N GLN A 29 4.49 -5.27 8.15
CA GLN A 29 4.39 -6.64 8.64
C GLN A 29 4.51 -7.66 7.51
N VAL A 30 3.89 -7.41 6.35
CA VAL A 30 4.01 -8.25 5.15
C VAL A 30 5.43 -8.21 4.61
N LEU A 31 6.02 -7.03 4.45
CA LEU A 31 7.40 -6.87 3.96
C LEU A 31 8.45 -7.41 4.94
N SER A 32 8.14 -7.54 6.24
CA SER A 32 9.03 -8.15 7.25
C SER A 32 8.97 -9.68 7.29
N THR A 33 8.12 -10.33 6.48
CA THR A 33 8.08 -11.79 6.42
C THR A 33 9.13 -12.34 5.44
N GLN A 34 9.81 -13.44 5.80
CA GLN A 34 10.85 -14.12 4.99
C GLN A 34 10.29 -14.84 3.74
N VAL A 35 9.33 -14.22 3.06
CA VAL A 35 8.72 -14.73 1.83
C VAL A 35 9.25 -13.93 0.65
N SER A 36 9.14 -14.49 -0.55
CA SER A 36 9.55 -13.81 -1.78
C SER A 36 8.82 -12.49 -1.97
N ASP A 37 9.50 -11.53 -2.59
CA ASP A 37 8.98 -10.18 -2.89
C ASP A 37 7.65 -10.23 -3.61
N GLU A 38 7.51 -11.15 -4.56
CA GLU A 38 6.28 -11.37 -5.33
C GLU A 38 5.09 -11.68 -4.42
N THR A 39 5.29 -12.54 -3.41
CA THR A 39 4.25 -12.89 -2.45
C THR A 39 3.88 -11.69 -1.58
N ASN A 40 4.87 -10.88 -1.21
CA ASN A 40 4.65 -9.68 -0.41
C ASN A 40 3.83 -8.64 -1.20
N ILE A 41 4.12 -8.43 -2.48
CA ILE A 41 3.35 -7.50 -3.31
C ILE A 41 1.92 -8.03 -3.57
N LEU A 42 1.75 -9.33 -3.82
CA LEU A 42 0.41 -9.93 -3.97
C LEU A 42 -0.46 -9.72 -2.73
N ARG A 43 0.11 -9.92 -1.53
CA ARG A 43 -0.60 -9.64 -0.28
C ARG A 43 -0.93 -8.16 -0.11
N LEU A 44 -0.07 -7.25 -0.57
CA LEU A 44 -0.37 -5.82 -0.56
C LEU A 44 -1.55 -5.51 -1.47
N ILE A 45 -1.60 -6.07 -2.68
CA ILE A 45 -2.74 -5.96 -3.60
C ILE A 45 -4.04 -6.43 -2.92
N GLU A 46 -4.02 -7.59 -2.28
CA GLU A 46 -5.18 -8.13 -1.56
C GLU A 46 -5.59 -7.23 -0.39
N LEU A 47 -4.63 -6.72 0.39
CA LEU A 47 -4.89 -5.82 1.52
C LEU A 47 -5.55 -4.52 1.07
N VAL A 48 -5.12 -3.98 -0.07
CA VAL A 48 -5.66 -2.75 -0.67
C VAL A 48 -7.08 -2.96 -1.14
N ASN A 49 -7.34 -4.07 -1.83
CA ASN A 49 -8.68 -4.48 -2.22
C ASN A 49 -9.60 -4.68 -1.01
N HIS A 50 -9.12 -5.37 0.03
CA HIS A 50 -9.88 -5.57 1.27
C HIS A 50 -10.19 -4.28 2.04
N GLN A 51 -9.32 -3.27 1.94
CA GLN A 51 -9.53 -1.97 2.56
C GLN A 51 -10.35 -1.01 1.69
N GLY A 52 -10.73 -1.41 0.46
CA GLY A 52 -11.45 -0.55 -0.48
C GLY A 52 -10.61 0.64 -0.97
N LEU A 53 -9.28 0.48 -0.99
CA LEU A 53 -8.37 1.49 -1.50
C LEU A 53 -8.21 1.28 -3.02
N PRO A 54 -8.40 2.31 -3.85
CA PRO A 54 -8.31 2.17 -5.31
C PRO A 54 -6.86 2.03 -5.79
N GLU A 55 -5.90 2.58 -5.05
CA GLU A 55 -4.48 2.57 -5.40
C GLU A 55 -3.59 2.63 -4.16
N ILE A 56 -2.36 2.15 -4.30
CA ILE A 56 -1.27 2.36 -3.35
C ILE A 56 0.04 2.69 -4.06
N GLU A 57 0.86 3.47 -3.37
CA GLU A 57 2.25 3.71 -3.72
C GLU A 57 3.14 3.11 -2.62
N ILE A 58 4.13 2.33 -3.02
CA ILE A 58 5.11 1.68 -2.14
C ILE A 58 6.50 2.15 -2.55
N GLN A 59 7.28 2.64 -1.60
CA GLN A 59 8.71 2.82 -1.78
C GLN A 59 9.43 1.53 -1.39
N LEU A 60 10.09 0.90 -2.37
CA LEU A 60 10.81 -0.35 -2.17
C LEU A 60 12.25 -0.06 -1.71
N PRO A 61 12.82 -0.91 -0.83
CA PRO A 61 14.22 -0.80 -0.43
C PRO A 61 15.21 -1.27 -1.51
N TYR A 62 14.72 -1.89 -2.59
CA TYR A 62 15.45 -2.25 -3.80
C TYR A 62 14.50 -2.21 -4.98
N ALA A 63 15.04 -1.95 -6.18
CA ALA A 63 14.26 -2.02 -7.41
C ALA A 63 13.83 -3.48 -7.69
N LEU A 64 12.56 -3.67 -8.05
CA LEU A 64 12.07 -4.92 -8.61
C LEU A 64 12.43 -5.00 -10.09
N GLU A 65 12.67 -6.22 -10.58
CA GLU A 65 12.85 -6.43 -12.02
C GLU A 65 11.52 -6.55 -12.75
N GLU A 66 11.50 -6.21 -14.04
CA GLU A 66 10.30 -6.34 -14.90
C GLU A 66 9.74 -7.78 -14.93
N SER A 67 10.61 -8.78 -14.76
CA SER A 67 10.26 -10.20 -14.64
C SER A 67 9.41 -10.46 -13.39
N GLN A 68 9.76 -9.86 -12.26
CA GLN A 68 9.00 -9.96 -11.01
C GLN A 68 7.67 -9.22 -11.11
N LEU A 69 7.64 -8.05 -11.76
CA LEU A 69 6.39 -7.31 -12.00
C LEU A 69 5.40 -8.14 -12.83
N HIS A 70 5.88 -8.80 -13.90
CA HIS A 70 5.07 -9.71 -14.70
C HIS A 70 4.59 -10.90 -13.89
N ALA A 71 5.46 -11.50 -13.06
CA ALA A 71 5.08 -12.61 -12.21
C ALA A 71 4.01 -12.20 -11.18
N ILE A 72 4.10 -11.00 -10.62
CA ILE A 72 3.09 -10.44 -9.69
C ILE A 72 1.76 -10.23 -10.43
N ALA A 73 1.77 -9.56 -11.57
CA ALA A 73 0.55 -9.31 -12.35
C ALA A 73 -0.13 -10.63 -12.79
N ALA A 74 0.66 -11.62 -13.22
CA ALA A 74 0.16 -12.93 -13.65
C ALA A 74 -0.40 -13.77 -12.49
N GLN A 75 0.15 -13.63 -11.29
CA GLN A 75 -0.31 -14.33 -10.08
C GLN A 75 -1.43 -13.59 -9.35
N SER A 76 -1.68 -12.32 -9.70
CA SER A 76 -2.75 -11.54 -9.09
C SER A 76 -4.10 -12.06 -9.55
N THR A 77 -4.95 -12.43 -8.58
CA THR A 77 -6.34 -12.84 -8.84
C THR A 77 -7.24 -11.64 -9.20
N ILE A 78 -6.77 -10.41 -8.95
CA ILE A 78 -7.48 -9.16 -9.16
C ILE A 78 -6.79 -8.42 -10.31
N PRO A 79 -7.53 -7.87 -11.28
CA PRO A 79 -6.93 -7.02 -12.31
C PRO A 79 -6.34 -5.78 -11.66
N VAL A 80 -5.03 -5.58 -11.89
CA VAL A 80 -4.28 -4.48 -11.32
C VAL A 80 -3.36 -3.87 -12.37
N ARG A 81 -3.24 -2.55 -12.34
CA ARG A 81 -2.21 -1.82 -13.06
C ARG A 81 -1.02 -1.63 -12.15
N ILE A 82 0.15 -2.09 -12.59
CA ILE A 82 1.42 -1.97 -11.85
C ILE A 82 2.36 -1.07 -12.64
N GLU A 83 2.86 -0.02 -12.01
CA GLU A 83 3.83 0.92 -12.57
C GLU A 83 5.04 1.04 -11.66
N LEU A 84 6.24 0.82 -12.21
CA LEU A 84 7.49 0.98 -11.46
C LEU A 84 8.25 2.22 -11.97
N HIS A 85 8.49 3.16 -11.07
CA HIS A 85 9.24 4.40 -11.32
C HIS A 85 10.50 4.42 -10.45
N GLY A 86 11.55 3.73 -10.91
CA GLY A 86 12.78 3.52 -10.15
C GLY A 86 12.56 2.59 -8.97
N GLU A 87 12.49 3.15 -7.76
CA GLU A 87 12.23 2.41 -6.51
C GLU A 87 10.79 2.58 -5.99
N ARG A 88 9.95 3.33 -6.72
CA ARG A 88 8.53 3.53 -6.37
C ARG A 88 7.65 2.63 -7.21
N LEU A 89 6.90 1.76 -6.52
CA LEU A 89 5.92 0.87 -7.12
C LEU A 89 4.52 1.43 -6.86
N LEU A 90 3.82 1.80 -7.94
CA LEU A 90 2.44 2.20 -7.91
C LEU A 90 1.57 1.04 -8.38
N ILE A 91 0.53 0.73 -7.60
CA ILE A 91 -0.41 -0.35 -7.86
C ILE A 91 -1.81 0.23 -7.79
N ALA A 92 -2.57 0.14 -8.87
CA ALA A 92 -3.97 0.55 -8.94
C ALA A 92 -4.86 -0.65 -9.25
N LEU A 93 -5.97 -0.80 -8.54
CA LEU A 93 -6.99 -1.81 -8.84
C LEU A 93 -7.84 -1.36 -10.04
N GLU A 94 -8.19 -2.28 -10.94
CA GLU A 94 -9.08 -2.01 -12.09
C GLU A 94 -10.53 -2.46 -11.85
#